data_AF-A0A4R5FKY9-F1
#
_entry.id   AF-A0A4R5FKY9-F1
#
_cell.length_a   1.000
_cell.length_b   1.000
_cell.length_c   1.000
_cell.angle_alpha   90.00
_cell.angle_beta   90.00
_cell.angle_gamma   90.00
#
_symmetry.space_group_name_H-M   'P 1'
#
loop_
_entity.id
_entity.type
_entity.pdbx_description
1 polymer ?
#
loop_
_entity_poly.entity_id
_entity_poly.type
_entity_poly.pdbx_seq_one_letter_code
_entity_poly.pdbx_strand_id
1 'polypeptide(L)'
;MKDVITRTNRFYIEMSRKVLSEKEYDVLQKLLIEKMTLQEVSAIYGVTGENVRQIYERTYKKVKSVTQLLAEIDDYKHKLEQLKYDFKCETQQIKKRKNKTETDLYKTLYASHFPFSKRMYSMFEVLDIHTIGQLCEIPLTDFHRFRGFKEQCKKELIAFIEFENIEHLFEGFSVWKTLPIE
;
A
#
# COMPACT_ATOMS: atom_id res chain seq x y z
N MET A 1 -14.69 40.91 5.60
CA MET A 1 -14.16 41.26 4.25
C MET A 1 -12.83 42.02 4.31
N LYS A 2 -12.70 43.14 5.05
CA LYS A 2 -11.42 43.89 5.16
C LYS A 2 -10.23 43.04 5.63
N ASP A 3 -10.46 42.11 6.57
CA ASP A 3 -9.42 41.25 7.13
C ASP A 3 -8.88 40.19 6.14
N VAL A 4 -9.78 39.60 5.33
CA VAL A 4 -9.41 38.61 4.30
C VAL A 4 -8.58 39.26 3.20
N ILE A 5 -8.93 40.47 2.77
CA ILE A 5 -8.17 41.21 1.75
C ILE A 5 -6.76 41.52 2.25
N THR A 6 -6.62 41.98 3.49
CA THR A 6 -5.31 42.26 4.10
C THR A 6 -4.44 40.99 4.22
N ARG A 7 -5.04 39.86 4.63
CA ARG A 7 -4.33 38.57 4.68
C ARG A 7 -3.87 38.11 3.31
N THR A 8 -4.74 38.21 2.31
CA THR A 8 -4.41 37.86 0.93
C THR A 8 -3.28 38.74 0.39
N ASN A 9 -3.36 40.06 0.58
CA ASN A 9 -2.30 41.00 0.17
C ASN A 9 -0.96 40.68 0.83
N ARG A 10 -0.97 40.39 2.14
CA ARG A 10 0.24 40.00 2.87
C ARG A 10 0.84 38.69 2.35
N PHE A 11 0.00 37.70 2.08
CA PHE A 11 0.43 36.44 1.50
C PHE A 11 1.07 36.64 0.12
N TYR A 12 0.48 37.47 -0.75
CA TYR A 12 1.08 37.81 -2.05
C TYR A 12 2.45 38.46 -1.91
N ILE A 13 2.63 39.40 -0.97
CA ILE A 13 3.92 40.04 -0.71
C ILE A 13 4.93 38.99 -0.21
N GLU A 14 4.58 38.18 0.78
CA GLU A 14 5.50 37.17 1.32
C GLU A 14 5.95 36.15 0.28
N MET A 15 5.02 35.65 -0.56
CA MET A 15 5.34 34.71 -1.64
C MET A 15 6.13 35.35 -2.77
N SER A 16 5.95 36.65 -3.02
CA SER A 16 6.62 37.37 -4.09
C SER A 16 8.02 37.88 -3.72
N ARG A 17 8.38 37.89 -2.42
CA ARG A 17 9.69 38.32 -1.91
C ARG A 17 10.88 37.62 -2.55
N LYS A 18 10.74 36.34 -2.90
CA LYS A 18 11.81 35.56 -3.56
C LYS A 18 11.75 35.58 -5.09
N VAL A 19 10.77 36.28 -5.66
CA VAL A 19 10.36 36.12 -7.05
C VAL A 19 10.41 37.44 -7.84
N LEU A 20 10.31 38.56 -7.12
CA LEU A 20 10.39 39.92 -7.64
C LEU A 20 11.78 40.53 -7.40
N SER A 21 12.15 41.49 -8.23
CA SER A 21 13.26 42.38 -7.91
C SER A 21 12.91 43.27 -6.72
N GLU A 22 13.92 43.75 -5.98
CA GLU A 22 13.74 44.68 -4.86
C GLU A 22 12.84 45.88 -5.22
N LYS A 23 13.00 46.43 -6.43
CA LYS A 23 12.20 47.56 -6.93
C LYS A 23 10.73 47.19 -7.17
N GLU A 24 10.46 46.04 -7.80
CA GLU A 24 9.08 45.61 -8.06
C GLU A 24 8.36 45.19 -6.78
N TYR A 25 9.09 44.58 -5.85
CA TYR A 25 8.61 44.21 -4.53
C TYR A 25 8.21 45.45 -3.73
N ASP A 26 9.06 46.48 -3.71
CA ASP A 26 8.79 47.74 -3.01
C ASP A 26 7.57 48.47 -3.61
N VAL A 27 7.47 48.53 -4.95
CA VAL A 27 6.29 49.06 -5.65
C VAL A 27 5.00 48.34 -5.25
N LEU A 28 5.01 47.00 -5.23
CA LEU A 28 3.84 46.21 -4.84
C LEU A 28 3.50 46.35 -3.35
N GLN A 29 4.52 46.43 -2.48
CA GLN A 29 4.33 46.63 -1.04
C GLN A 29 3.63 47.97 -0.77
N LYS A 30 4.07 49.05 -1.42
CA LYS A 30 3.47 50.38 -1.25
C LYS A 30 2.04 50.47 -1.78
N LEU A 31 1.74 49.75 -2.87
CA LEU A 31 0.39 49.68 -3.41
C LEU A 31 -0.56 48.81 -2.58
N LEU A 32 -0.12 47.64 -2.11
CA LEU A 32 -0.99 46.63 -1.50
C LEU A 32 -1.09 46.70 0.02
N ILE A 33 -0.04 47.20 0.69
CA ILE A 33 0.02 47.33 2.15
C ILE A 33 -0.12 48.81 2.55
N GLU A 34 0.66 49.70 1.96
CA GLU A 34 0.64 51.14 2.30
C GLU A 34 -0.52 51.89 1.62
N LYS A 35 -1.21 51.24 0.66
CA LYS A 35 -2.37 51.78 -0.08
C LYS A 35 -2.09 53.12 -0.78
N MET A 36 -0.84 53.34 -1.19
CA MET A 36 -0.49 54.51 -1.99
C MET A 36 -1.23 54.48 -3.34
N THR A 37 -1.50 55.65 -3.88
CA THR A 37 -2.15 55.76 -5.20
C THR A 37 -1.14 55.46 -6.31
N LEU A 38 -1.64 54.99 -7.45
CA LEU A 38 -0.82 54.75 -8.65
C LEU A 38 -0.06 56.01 -9.10
N GLN A 39 -0.62 57.21 -8.87
CA GLN A 39 0.03 58.47 -9.22
C GLN A 39 1.24 58.76 -8.34
N GLU A 40 1.14 58.55 -7.03
CA GLU A 40 2.25 58.73 -6.09
C GLU A 40 3.39 57.74 -6.37
N VAL A 41 3.04 56.47 -6.60
CA VAL A 41 4.03 55.42 -6.93
C VAL A 41 4.68 55.67 -8.29
N SER A 42 3.92 56.16 -9.28
CA SER A 42 4.48 56.55 -10.59
C SER A 42 5.46 57.72 -10.48
N ALA A 43 5.21 58.68 -9.60
CA ALA A 43 6.07 59.83 -9.40
C ALA A 43 7.39 59.46 -8.70
N ILE A 44 7.35 58.52 -7.75
CA ILE A 44 8.53 58.10 -6.98
C ILE A 44 9.43 57.14 -7.77
N TYR A 45 8.83 56.21 -8.52
CA TYR A 45 9.58 55.11 -9.17
C TYR A 45 9.60 55.19 -10.70
N GLY A 46 8.97 56.20 -11.32
CA GLY A 46 8.95 56.37 -12.78
C GLY A 46 8.20 55.26 -13.53
N VAL A 47 7.25 54.58 -12.88
CA VAL A 47 6.52 53.44 -13.43
C VAL A 47 5.15 53.86 -13.93
N THR A 48 4.77 53.41 -15.12
CA THR A 48 3.42 53.60 -15.67
C THR A 48 2.43 52.61 -15.05
N GLY A 49 1.13 52.94 -15.07
CA GLY A 49 0.09 52.01 -14.61
C GLY A 49 0.09 50.67 -15.36
N GLU A 50 0.48 50.69 -16.64
CA GLU A 50 0.66 49.49 -17.46
C GLU A 50 1.77 48.58 -16.89
N ASN A 51 2.92 49.16 -16.50
CA ASN A 51 4.02 48.42 -15.90
C ASN A 51 3.60 47.78 -14.56
N VAL A 52 2.87 48.52 -13.72
CA VAL A 52 2.35 48.00 -12.45
C VAL A 52 1.39 46.82 -12.70
N ARG A 53 0.52 46.92 -13.71
CA ARG A 53 -0.39 45.83 -14.09
C ARG A 53 0.37 44.59 -14.55
N GLN A 54 1.42 44.76 -15.35
CA GLN A 54 2.27 43.66 -15.81
C GLN A 54 3.03 42.99 -14.64
N ILE A 55 3.54 43.78 -13.69
CA ILE A 55 4.18 43.25 -12.47
C ILE A 55 3.17 42.41 -11.68
N TYR A 56 1.94 42.90 -11.50
CA TYR A 56 0.88 42.18 -10.80
C TYR A 56 0.54 40.85 -11.49
N GLU A 57 0.34 40.87 -12.81
CA GLU A 57 -0.03 39.68 -13.58
C GLU A 57 1.08 38.62 -13.56
N ARG A 58 2.35 39.04 -13.71
CA ARG A 58 3.51 38.14 -13.60
C ARG A 58 3.62 37.54 -12.20
N THR A 59 3.44 38.35 -11.17
CA THR A 59 3.47 37.90 -9.77
C THR A 59 2.36 36.89 -9.50
N TYR A 60 1.14 37.20 -9.93
CA TYR A 60 -0.01 36.33 -9.79
C TYR A 60 0.23 34.96 -10.45
N LYS A 61 0.72 34.93 -11.71
CA LYS A 61 1.03 33.69 -12.42
C LYS A 61 2.04 32.83 -11.67
N LYS A 62 3.13 33.44 -11.17
CA LYS A 62 4.16 32.72 -10.44
C LYS A 62 3.67 32.20 -9.08
N VAL A 63 2.94 33.01 -8.32
CA VAL A 63 2.34 32.59 -7.04
C VAL A 63 1.33 31.45 -7.25
N LYS A 64 0.55 31.51 -8.33
CA LYS A 64 -0.35 30.42 -8.74
C LYS A 64 0.41 29.12 -9.02
N SER A 65 1.52 29.19 -9.77
CA SER A 65 2.36 28.01 -10.01
C SER A 65 2.94 27.43 -8.72
N VAL A 66 3.41 28.28 -7.80
CA VAL A 66 3.92 27.81 -6.49
C VAL A 66 2.83 27.14 -5.66
N THR A 67 1.61 27.70 -5.66
CA THR A 67 0.48 27.08 -4.92
C THR A 67 0.04 25.75 -5.52
N GLN A 68 0.13 25.59 -6.84
CA GLN A 68 -0.09 24.29 -7.49
C GLN A 68 0.96 23.26 -7.05
N LEU A 69 2.24 23.62 -7.02
CA LEU A 69 3.30 22.74 -6.52
C LEU A 69 3.11 22.36 -5.04
N LEU A 70 2.66 23.30 -4.21
CA LEU A 70 2.35 22.99 -2.80
C LEU A 70 1.19 21.98 -2.69
N ALA A 71 0.15 22.12 -3.51
CA ALA A 71 -0.95 21.16 -3.57
C ALA A 71 -0.48 19.76 -4.02
N GLU A 72 0.43 19.70 -5.00
CA GLU A 72 1.05 18.43 -5.42
C GLU A 72 1.88 17.80 -4.29
N ILE A 73 2.65 18.59 -3.55
CA ILE A 73 3.41 18.11 -2.39
C ILE A 73 2.48 17.49 -1.35
N ASP A 74 1.34 18.13 -1.07
CA ASP A 74 0.39 17.63 -0.10
C ASP A 74 -0.32 16.35 -0.59
N ASP A 75 -0.61 16.24 -1.89
CA ASP A 75 -1.10 14.99 -2.50
C ASP A 75 -0.08 13.85 -2.35
N TYR A 76 1.20 14.11 -2.63
CA TYR A 76 2.25 13.11 -2.46
C TYR A 76 2.45 12.69 -1.00
N LYS A 77 2.33 13.61 -0.04
CA LYS A 77 2.35 13.25 1.38
C LYS A 77 1.18 12.35 1.74
N HIS A 78 -0.02 12.62 1.21
CA HIS A 78 -1.19 11.78 1.48
C HIS A 78 -1.01 10.36 0.90
N LYS A 79 -0.53 10.25 -0.34
CA LYS A 79 -0.19 8.96 -0.96
C LYS A 79 0.85 8.18 -0.17
N LEU A 80 1.86 8.86 0.37
CA LEU A 80 2.89 8.22 1.18
C LEU A 80 2.33 7.64 2.49
N GLU A 81 1.41 8.35 3.15
CA GLU A 81 0.74 7.83 4.36
C GLU A 81 -0.20 6.66 4.05
N GLN A 82 -0.93 6.70 2.94
CA GLN A 82 -1.73 5.55 2.47
C GLN A 82 -0.84 4.33 2.22
N LEU A 83 0.27 4.49 1.49
CA LEU A 83 1.16 3.39 1.17
C LEU A 83 1.80 2.77 2.42
N LYS A 84 2.16 3.58 3.43
CA LYS A 84 2.64 3.08 4.73
C LYS A 84 1.57 2.24 5.45
N TYR A 85 0.32 2.69 5.41
CA TYR A 85 -0.79 1.97 6.02
C TYR A 85 -1.03 0.62 5.33
N ASP A 86 -1.06 0.60 4.00
CA ASP A 86 -1.27 -0.60 3.21
C ASP A 86 -0.16 -1.63 3.46
N PHE A 87 1.11 -1.18 3.43
CA PHE A 87 2.25 -2.04 3.73
C PHE A 87 2.20 -2.64 5.14
N LYS A 88 1.76 -1.86 6.14
CA LYS A 88 1.58 -2.36 7.51
C LYS A 88 0.49 -3.43 7.57
N CYS A 89 -0.62 -3.24 6.86
CA CYS A 89 -1.70 -4.21 6.77
C CYS A 89 -1.22 -5.52 6.11
N GLU A 90 -0.54 -5.42 4.96
CA GLU A 90 -0.01 -6.58 4.24
C GLU A 90 1.00 -7.37 5.06
N THR A 91 1.97 -6.69 5.69
CA THR A 91 2.99 -7.36 6.52
C THR A 91 2.38 -8.03 7.75
N GLN A 92 1.34 -7.47 8.35
CA GLN A 92 0.60 -8.13 9.43
C GLN A 92 -0.15 -9.38 8.94
N GLN A 93 -0.78 -9.31 7.76
CA GLN A 93 -1.43 -10.47 7.16
C GLN A 93 -0.43 -11.58 6.81
N ILE A 94 0.73 -11.24 6.27
CA ILE A 94 1.81 -12.20 5.97
C ILE A 94 2.30 -12.87 7.27
N LYS A 95 2.52 -12.12 8.34
CA LYS A 95 2.90 -12.69 9.66
C LYS A 95 1.82 -13.64 10.20
N LYS A 96 0.54 -13.27 10.11
CA LYS A 96 -0.57 -14.14 10.53
C LYS A 96 -0.62 -15.43 9.72
N ARG A 97 -0.43 -15.35 8.39
CA ARG A 97 -0.37 -16.53 7.51
C ARG A 97 0.81 -17.43 7.89
N LYS A 98 2.01 -16.88 8.09
CA LYS A 98 3.19 -17.65 8.53
C LYS A 98 2.95 -18.38 9.86
N ASN A 99 2.41 -17.69 10.86
CA ASN A 99 2.11 -18.31 12.16
C ASN A 99 1.06 -19.41 12.04
N LYS A 100 0.06 -19.23 11.18
CA LYS A 100 -0.95 -20.26 10.90
C LYS A 100 -0.31 -21.50 10.25
N THR A 101 0.50 -21.31 9.22
CA THR A 101 1.26 -22.38 8.54
C THR A 101 2.15 -23.14 9.53
N GLU A 102 2.87 -22.44 10.43
CA GLU A 102 3.66 -23.09 11.48
C GLU A 102 2.77 -23.92 12.43
N THR A 103 1.62 -23.38 12.84
CA THR A 103 0.68 -24.10 13.72
C THR A 103 0.11 -25.34 13.04
N ASP A 104 -0.24 -25.25 11.75
CA ASP A 104 -0.80 -26.35 10.98
C ASP A 104 0.21 -27.50 10.84
N LEU A 105 1.51 -27.21 10.65
CA LEU A 105 2.57 -28.23 10.53
C LEU A 105 2.76 -29.08 11.80
N TYR A 106 2.62 -28.49 12.99
CA TYR A 106 2.75 -29.21 14.27
C TYR A 106 1.47 -29.95 14.70
N LYS A 107 0.35 -29.73 14.01
CA LYS A 107 -0.91 -30.40 14.34
C LYS A 107 -0.77 -31.91 14.08
N THR A 108 -1.14 -32.71 15.07
CA THR A 108 -1.13 -34.17 14.93
C THR A 108 -2.30 -34.63 14.07
N LEU A 109 -2.09 -35.67 13.25
CA LEU A 109 -3.13 -36.24 12.40
C LEU A 109 -4.31 -36.77 13.21
N TYR A 110 -4.04 -37.31 14.40
CA TYR A 110 -5.06 -37.78 15.34
C TYR A 110 -5.82 -36.67 16.08
N ALA A 111 -5.27 -35.45 16.14
CA ALA A 111 -6.00 -34.30 16.67
C ALA A 111 -6.89 -33.63 15.61
N SER A 112 -6.79 -34.04 14.34
CA SER A 112 -7.79 -33.68 13.35
C SER A 112 -9.11 -34.38 13.67
N HIS A 113 -10.22 -33.66 13.50
CA HIS A 113 -11.56 -34.27 13.56
C HIS A 113 -11.91 -35.06 12.30
N PHE A 114 -10.98 -35.22 11.36
CA PHE A 114 -11.19 -35.98 10.15
C PHE A 114 -11.21 -37.50 10.41
N PRO A 115 -12.29 -38.21 10.04
CA PRO A 115 -12.42 -39.63 10.33
C PRO A 115 -11.72 -40.49 9.28
N PHE A 116 -10.40 -40.64 9.38
CA PHE A 116 -9.66 -41.56 8.52
C PHE A 116 -10.12 -43.02 8.70
N SER A 117 -10.02 -43.81 7.64
CA SER A 117 -10.23 -45.25 7.74
C SER A 117 -9.13 -45.90 8.57
N LYS A 118 -9.44 -47.05 9.20
CA LYS A 118 -8.45 -47.87 9.91
C LYS A 118 -7.23 -48.19 9.04
N ARG A 119 -7.44 -48.38 7.73
CA ARG A 119 -6.37 -48.64 6.77
C ARG A 119 -5.41 -47.45 6.65
N MET A 120 -5.94 -46.23 6.57
CA MET A 120 -5.14 -45.02 6.46
C MET A 120 -4.38 -44.75 7.76
N TYR A 121 -5.00 -44.95 8.93
CA TYR A 121 -4.31 -44.88 10.22
C TYR A 121 -3.15 -45.88 10.31
N SER A 122 -3.38 -47.15 9.97
CA SER A 122 -2.31 -48.15 9.95
C SER A 122 -1.19 -47.80 8.97
N MET A 123 -1.51 -47.10 7.87
CA MET A 123 -0.48 -46.62 6.94
C MET A 123 0.36 -45.51 7.55
N PHE A 124 -0.27 -44.53 8.21
CA PHE A 124 0.45 -43.48 8.93
C PHE A 124 1.34 -44.06 10.03
N GLU A 125 0.86 -45.04 10.79
CA GLU A 125 1.66 -45.74 11.82
C GLU A 125 2.88 -46.45 11.22
N VAL A 126 2.72 -47.16 10.10
CA VAL A 126 3.84 -47.86 9.43
C VAL A 126 4.86 -46.89 8.84
N LEU A 127 4.41 -45.73 8.36
CA LEU A 127 5.27 -44.68 7.83
C LEU A 127 5.81 -43.73 8.92
N ASP A 128 5.46 -43.96 10.19
CA ASP A 128 5.80 -43.12 11.34
C ASP A 128 5.40 -41.64 11.18
N ILE A 129 4.25 -41.41 10.53
CA ILE A 129 3.68 -40.08 10.28
C ILE A 129 2.66 -39.76 11.38
N HIS A 130 2.98 -38.76 12.20
CA HIS A 130 2.13 -38.33 13.32
C HIS A 130 1.61 -36.90 13.16
N THR A 131 2.28 -36.06 12.37
CA THR A 131 1.93 -34.65 12.15
C THR A 131 1.67 -34.32 10.68
N ILE A 132 0.96 -33.21 10.44
CA ILE A 132 0.77 -32.66 9.09
C ILE A 132 2.12 -32.32 8.45
N GLY A 133 3.07 -31.79 9.22
CA GLY A 133 4.41 -31.46 8.69
C GLY A 133 5.13 -32.68 8.12
N GLN A 134 5.12 -33.80 8.83
CA GLN A 134 5.69 -35.07 8.34
C GLN A 134 4.96 -35.58 7.11
N LEU A 135 3.64 -35.38 7.03
CA LEU A 135 2.85 -35.74 5.85
C LEU A 135 3.23 -34.90 4.63
N CYS A 136 3.54 -33.62 4.81
CA CYS A 136 3.96 -32.70 3.74
C CYS A 136 5.39 -32.96 3.22
N GLU A 137 6.24 -33.63 4.00
CA GLU A 137 7.60 -34.01 3.54
C GLU A 137 7.56 -35.06 2.41
N ILE A 138 6.45 -35.79 2.30
CA ILE A 138 6.25 -36.80 1.25
C ILE A 138 5.60 -36.12 0.04
N PRO A 139 6.26 -36.11 -1.13
CA PRO A 139 5.63 -35.60 -2.34
C PRO A 139 4.32 -36.34 -2.63
N LEU A 140 3.27 -35.60 -3.01
CA LEU A 140 1.97 -36.21 -3.36
C LEU A 140 2.11 -37.29 -4.44
N THR A 141 3.05 -37.09 -5.37
CA THR A 141 3.38 -38.06 -6.41
C THR A 141 3.98 -39.34 -5.86
N ASP A 142 4.54 -39.40 -4.66
CA ASP A 142 5.21 -40.62 -4.16
C ASP A 142 4.25 -41.54 -3.39
N PHE A 143 3.05 -41.07 -3.03
CA PHE A 143 2.10 -41.88 -2.25
C PHE A 143 1.64 -43.16 -2.95
N HIS A 144 1.55 -43.16 -4.29
CA HIS A 144 1.18 -44.38 -5.05
C HIS A 144 2.20 -45.52 -4.90
N ARG A 145 3.45 -45.20 -4.52
CA ARG A 145 4.51 -46.19 -4.31
C ARG A 145 4.35 -46.96 -3.00
N PHE A 146 3.55 -46.45 -2.05
CA PHE A 146 3.34 -47.14 -0.78
C PHE A 146 2.43 -48.33 -0.96
N ARG A 147 2.91 -49.48 -0.49
CA ARG A 147 2.16 -50.73 -0.52
C ARG A 147 0.84 -50.56 0.23
N GLY A 148 -0.24 -50.62 -0.52
CA GLY A 148 -1.59 -50.53 0.02
C GLY A 148 -2.22 -49.14 -0.05
N PHE A 149 -1.52 -48.12 -0.55
CA PHE A 149 -2.14 -46.86 -0.92
C PHE A 149 -2.92 -47.08 -2.21
N LYS A 150 -4.25 -47.04 -2.12
CA LYS A 150 -5.18 -47.27 -3.22
C LYS A 150 -6.14 -46.09 -3.35
N GLU A 151 -7.03 -46.15 -4.32
CA GLU A 151 -7.92 -45.03 -4.64
C GLU A 151 -8.72 -44.51 -3.45
N GLN A 152 -9.14 -45.41 -2.55
CA GLN A 152 -9.80 -45.03 -1.30
C GLN A 152 -8.90 -44.19 -0.38
N CYS A 153 -7.62 -44.56 -0.22
CA CYS A 153 -6.64 -43.80 0.57
C CYS A 153 -6.36 -42.44 -0.06
N LYS A 154 -6.29 -42.35 -1.39
CA LYS A 154 -6.15 -41.08 -2.10
C LYS A 154 -7.35 -40.17 -1.89
N LYS A 155 -8.58 -40.70 -2.00
CA LYS A 155 -9.81 -39.95 -1.72
C LYS A 155 -9.85 -39.42 -0.29
N GLU A 156 -9.47 -40.26 0.69
CA GLU A 156 -9.37 -39.86 2.09
C GLU A 156 -8.31 -38.78 2.30
N LEU A 157 -7.14 -38.90 1.67
CA LEU A 157 -6.07 -37.90 1.77
C LEU A 157 -6.47 -36.55 1.14
N ILE A 158 -7.12 -36.57 -0.03
CA ILE A 158 -7.67 -35.36 -0.67
C ILE A 158 -8.69 -34.70 0.25
N ALA A 159 -9.65 -35.48 0.75
CA ALA A 159 -10.71 -34.99 1.62
C ALA A 159 -10.16 -34.42 2.93
N PHE A 160 -9.11 -35.01 3.50
CA PHE A 160 -8.41 -34.48 4.66
C PHE A 160 -7.76 -33.13 4.37
N ILE A 161 -7.01 -33.03 3.27
CA ILE A 161 -6.31 -31.81 2.87
C ILE A 161 -7.31 -30.65 2.65
N GLU A 162 -8.45 -30.93 2.03
CA GLU A 162 -9.53 -29.95 1.82
C GLU A 162 -10.27 -29.63 3.13
N PHE A 163 -10.50 -30.62 4.00
CA PHE A 163 -11.16 -30.42 5.30
C PHE A 163 -10.35 -29.54 6.24
N GLU A 164 -9.03 -29.74 6.29
CA GLU A 164 -8.12 -28.95 7.12
C GLU A 164 -7.70 -27.62 6.45
N ASN A 165 -8.06 -27.40 5.17
CA ASN A 165 -7.70 -26.20 4.39
C ASN A 165 -6.18 -25.98 4.35
N ILE A 166 -5.45 -27.07 4.10
CA ILE A 166 -3.98 -27.15 4.07
C ILE A 166 -3.44 -27.41 2.65
N GLU A 167 -4.23 -27.17 1.61
CA GLU A 167 -3.85 -27.36 0.20
C GLU A 167 -2.55 -26.62 -0.15
N HIS A 168 -2.37 -25.44 0.46
CA HIS A 168 -1.20 -24.59 0.27
C HIS A 168 0.11 -25.21 0.78
N LEU A 169 0.05 -26.25 1.61
CA LEU A 169 1.23 -26.99 2.09
C LEU A 169 1.69 -28.07 1.10
N PHE A 170 0.85 -28.47 0.15
CA PHE A 170 1.14 -29.57 -0.77
C PHE A 170 1.31 -29.04 -2.20
N GLU A 171 2.55 -29.04 -2.69
CA GLU A 171 2.86 -28.61 -4.05
C GLU A 171 2.14 -29.50 -5.09
N GLY A 172 1.47 -28.86 -6.05
CA GLY A 172 0.77 -29.56 -7.13
C GLY A 172 -0.56 -30.23 -6.75
N PHE A 173 -1.10 -30.00 -5.54
CA PHE A 173 -2.33 -30.64 -5.06
C PHE A 173 -3.52 -30.52 -6.02
N SER A 174 -3.75 -29.33 -6.60
CA SER A 174 -4.85 -29.08 -7.53
C SER A 174 -4.83 -29.97 -8.77
N VAL A 175 -3.64 -30.35 -9.23
CA VAL A 175 -3.45 -31.27 -10.36
C VAL A 175 -3.49 -32.71 -9.87
N TRP A 176 -2.80 -33.02 -8.77
CA TRP A 176 -2.71 -34.38 -8.25
C TRP A 176 -4.06 -34.98 -7.89
N LYS A 177 -5.00 -34.17 -7.37
CA LYS A 177 -6.32 -34.65 -6.96
C LYS A 177 -7.20 -35.13 -8.13
N THR A 178 -6.91 -34.71 -9.36
CA THR A 178 -7.66 -35.11 -10.56
C THR A 178 -7.01 -36.27 -11.33
N LEU A 179 -5.75 -36.60 -11.02
CA LEU A 179 -5.05 -37.72 -11.65
C LEU A 179 -5.52 -39.06 -11.06
N PRO A 180 -5.63 -40.14 -11.87
CA PRO A 180 -5.83 -41.49 -11.34
C PRO A 180 -4.58 -41.98 -10.57
N ILE A 181 -4.72 -43.06 -9.81
CA ILE A 181 -3.56 -43.79 -9.27
C ILE A 181 -3.16 -44.81 -10.34
N GLU A 182 -1.91 -44.74 -10.81
CA GLU A 182 -1.30 -45.74 -11.67
C GLU A 182 -0.74 -46.92 -10.87
#